data_AF-A0A3Q0ITY7-F1
#
_entry.id   AF-A0A3Q0ITY7-F1
#
_cell.length_a   1.000
_cell.length_b   1.000
_cell.length_c   1.000
_cell.angle_alpha   90.00
_cell.angle_beta   90.00
_cell.angle_gamma   90.00
#
_symmetry.space_group_name_H-M   'P 1'
#
loop_
_entity.id
_entity.type
_entity.pdbx_description
1 polymer ?
#
loop_
_entity_poly.entity_id
_entity_poly.type
_entity_poly.pdbx_seq_one_letter_code
_entity_poly.pdbx_strand_id
1 'polypeptide(L)'
;MHQKTKVTTTTTTTKKQTSSQKGAPPQQQAQKELKTIPEDKTTGVIRAALKAHNEKRGLHGCPPLGFNEDLAKLAKDWAEKLIQRNAFEHRPDNAYGE
;
A
#
# COMPACT_ATOMS: atom_id res chain seq x y z
N MET A 1 -23.86 -1.61 41.06
CA MET A 1 -24.76 -1.07 40.02
C MET A 1 -23.92 -0.60 38.86
N HIS A 2 -23.88 -1.34 37.74
CA HIS A 2 -23.25 -0.88 36.51
C HIS A 2 -24.22 -1.19 35.36
N GLN A 3 -24.67 -0.12 34.71
CA GLN A 3 -25.73 -0.15 33.71
C GLN A 3 -25.23 -0.78 32.41
N LYS A 4 -26.12 -1.56 31.80
CA LYS A 4 -25.99 -2.10 30.45
C LYS A 4 -26.22 -0.98 29.45
N THR A 5 -25.35 -0.83 28.46
CA THR A 5 -25.68 -0.09 27.23
C THR A 5 -25.47 -1.00 26.02
N LYS A 6 -26.59 -1.32 25.36
CA LYS A 6 -26.64 -1.87 24.01
C LYS A 6 -26.52 -0.69 23.05
N VAL A 7 -25.70 -0.79 22.01
CA VAL A 7 -25.69 0.20 20.92
C VAL A 7 -26.49 -0.36 19.75
N THR A 8 -27.44 0.47 19.32
CA THR A 8 -28.56 0.19 18.41
C THR A 8 -28.17 0.39 16.95
N THR A 9 -28.75 -0.45 16.10
CA THR A 9 -28.80 -0.34 14.63
C THR A 9 -29.55 0.92 14.18
N THR A 10 -28.98 1.69 13.25
CA THR A 10 -29.73 2.67 12.44
C THR A 10 -29.43 2.49 10.96
N THR A 11 -30.42 1.94 10.26
CA THR A 11 -30.57 1.99 8.81
C THR A 11 -31.19 3.33 8.44
N THR A 12 -30.53 4.13 7.59
CA THR A 12 -31.16 5.28 6.93
C THR A 12 -30.92 5.22 5.42
N THR A 13 -31.96 4.80 4.73
CA THR A 13 -32.20 4.99 3.30
C THR A 13 -32.51 6.46 3.03
N THR A 14 -31.90 7.10 2.03
CA THR A 14 -32.54 8.13 1.17
C THR A 14 -31.76 8.30 -0.14
N LYS A 15 -32.53 8.44 -1.22
CA LYS A 15 -32.18 8.33 -2.64
C LYS A 15 -32.04 9.72 -3.29
N LYS A 16 -31.25 9.74 -4.36
CA LYS A 16 -31.36 10.58 -5.59
C LYS A 16 -30.67 11.95 -5.57
N GLN A 17 -29.70 12.12 -6.46
CA GLN A 17 -29.79 13.12 -7.54
C GLN A 17 -28.76 12.84 -8.65
N THR A 18 -29.23 13.04 -9.87
CA THR A 18 -28.58 12.82 -11.17
C THR A 18 -28.07 14.14 -11.72
N SER A 19 -26.88 14.18 -12.33
CA SER A 19 -26.58 15.14 -13.40
C SER A 19 -25.44 14.64 -14.27
N SER A 20 -25.79 14.34 -15.52
CA SER A 20 -24.88 14.06 -16.63
C SER A 20 -24.04 15.29 -16.97
N GLN A 21 -22.73 15.13 -17.13
CA GLN A 21 -21.96 15.90 -18.11
C GLN A 21 -20.94 14.99 -18.79
N LYS A 22 -20.95 15.07 -20.13
CA LYS A 22 -20.18 14.29 -21.09
C LYS A 22 -19.10 15.23 -21.63
N GLY A 23 -17.83 14.84 -21.58
CA GLY A 23 -16.74 15.60 -22.20
C GLY A 23 -15.35 15.02 -21.91
N ALA A 24 -14.70 14.51 -22.95
CA ALA A 24 -13.26 14.28 -23.09
C ALA A 24 -12.87 14.86 -24.47
N PRO A 25 -11.58 15.05 -24.88
CA PRO A 25 -10.25 15.04 -24.22
C PRO A 25 -9.50 16.41 -24.51
N PRO A 26 -8.16 16.62 -24.54
CA PRO A 26 -7.00 15.74 -24.34
C PRO A 26 -5.85 16.22 -23.43
N GLN A 27 -4.88 15.31 -23.33
CA GLN A 27 -3.63 15.19 -22.54
C GLN A 27 -2.68 16.40 -22.50
N GLN A 28 -2.04 16.67 -21.35
CA GLN A 28 -0.59 16.43 -21.15
C GLN A 28 -0.05 16.79 -19.74
N GLN A 29 0.63 15.79 -19.15
CA GLN A 29 1.85 15.88 -18.33
C GLN A 29 1.82 16.54 -16.94
N ALA A 30 1.82 15.68 -15.91
CA ALA A 30 2.68 15.86 -14.73
C ALA A 30 3.01 14.48 -14.12
N GLN A 31 3.79 13.68 -14.84
CA GLN A 31 4.49 12.54 -14.26
C GLN A 31 5.56 13.10 -13.32
N LYS A 32 5.26 13.27 -12.03
CA LYS A 32 6.28 13.59 -11.03
C LYS A 32 7.02 12.30 -10.66
N GLU A 33 8.13 12.11 -11.37
CA GLU A 33 9.34 11.34 -11.04
C GLU A 33 9.16 10.08 -10.18
N LEU A 34 9.01 8.95 -10.87
CA LEU A 34 9.37 7.65 -10.33
C LEU A 34 10.90 7.59 -10.29
N LYS A 35 11.52 7.83 -9.12
CA LYS A 35 12.96 7.77 -8.96
C LYS A 35 13.50 6.41 -9.42
N THR A 36 14.44 6.49 -10.36
CA THR A 36 15.05 5.37 -11.08
C THR A 36 15.67 4.38 -10.11
N ILE A 37 15.22 3.13 -10.14
CA ILE A 37 15.75 2.09 -9.26
C ILE A 37 17.11 1.62 -9.82
N PRO A 38 18.21 1.60 -9.04
CA PRO A 38 19.51 1.13 -9.51
C PRO A 38 19.42 -0.32 -10.00
N GLU A 39 20.03 -0.63 -11.14
CA GLU A 39 19.93 -1.93 -11.82
C GLU A 39 20.84 -2.99 -11.12
N ASP A 40 20.32 -3.64 -10.07
CA ASP A 40 20.87 -4.84 -9.43
C ASP A 40 19.81 -5.96 -9.47
N LYS A 41 20.19 -7.25 -9.34
CA LYS A 41 19.24 -8.39 -9.39
C LYS A 41 18.09 -8.24 -8.39
N THR A 42 18.34 -7.59 -7.24
CA THR A 42 17.33 -7.29 -6.23
C THR A 42 16.20 -6.40 -6.77
N THR A 43 16.49 -5.58 -7.76
CA THR A 43 15.54 -4.65 -8.38
C THR A 43 14.40 -5.39 -9.09
N GLY A 44 14.67 -6.56 -9.68
CA GLY A 44 13.62 -7.40 -10.27
C GLY A 44 12.61 -7.86 -9.24
N VAL A 45 13.09 -8.33 -8.08
CA VAL A 45 12.25 -8.82 -6.97
C VAL A 45 11.43 -7.68 -6.38
N ILE A 46 12.05 -6.53 -6.13
CA ILE A 46 11.37 -5.34 -5.59
C ILE A 46 10.25 -4.88 -6.54
N ARG A 47 10.54 -4.77 -7.86
CA ARG A 47 9.55 -4.36 -8.86
C ARG A 47 8.37 -5.34 -8.92
N ALA A 48 8.65 -6.65 -8.91
CA ALA A 48 7.61 -7.68 -8.94
C ALA A 48 6.73 -7.62 -7.68
N ALA A 49 7.33 -7.47 -6.50
CA ALA A 49 6.60 -7.33 -5.24
C ALA A 49 5.70 -6.09 -5.25
N LEU A 50 6.22 -4.92 -5.63
CA LEU A 50 5.45 -3.68 -5.68
C LEU A 50 4.27 -3.78 -6.68
N LYS A 51 4.51 -4.38 -7.85
CA LYS A 51 3.46 -4.60 -8.86
C LYS A 51 2.34 -5.47 -8.31
N ALA A 52 2.68 -6.62 -7.72
CA ALA A 52 1.70 -7.56 -7.18
C ALA A 52 0.82 -6.92 -6.07
N HIS A 53 1.44 -6.13 -5.18
CA HIS A 53 0.70 -5.42 -4.14
C HIS A 53 -0.26 -4.38 -4.74
N ASN A 54 0.22 -3.58 -5.70
CA ASN A 54 -0.58 -2.54 -6.32
C ASN A 54 -1.76 -3.09 -7.14
N GLU A 55 -1.61 -4.26 -7.77
CA GLU A 55 -2.73 -4.98 -8.40
C GLU A 55 -3.83 -5.29 -7.38
N LYS A 56 -3.47 -5.89 -6.23
CA LYS A 56 -4.45 -6.22 -5.19
C LYS A 56 -5.09 -4.98 -4.58
N ARG A 57 -4.30 -3.93 -4.30
CA ARG A 57 -4.82 -2.65 -3.80
C ARG A 57 -5.82 -2.04 -4.79
N GLY A 58 -5.54 -2.13 -6.08
CA GLY A 58 -6.45 -1.69 -7.14
C GLY A 58 -7.80 -2.42 -7.12
N LEU A 59 -7.81 -3.74 -6.88
CA LEU A 59 -9.06 -4.51 -6.74
C LEU A 59 -9.95 -4.01 -5.60
N HIS A 60 -9.36 -3.42 -4.56
CA HIS A 60 -10.05 -2.87 -3.40
C HIS A 60 -10.20 -1.34 -3.43
N GLY A 61 -9.90 -0.68 -4.56
CA GLY A 61 -10.01 0.78 -4.70
C GLY A 61 -9.01 1.58 -3.87
N CYS A 62 -7.95 0.95 -3.37
CA CYS A 62 -6.91 1.60 -2.57
C CYS A 62 -5.88 2.28 -3.49
N PRO A 63 -5.33 3.45 -3.10
CA PRO A 63 -4.27 4.12 -3.86
C PRO A 63 -3.02 3.22 -4.01
N PRO A 64 -2.27 3.31 -5.12
CA PRO A 64 -1.05 2.54 -5.31
C PRO A 64 0.05 2.98 -4.33
N LEU A 65 0.91 2.05 -3.95
CA LEU A 65 2.13 2.30 -3.19
C LEU A 65 3.25 2.76 -4.12
N GLY A 66 4.16 3.58 -3.57
CA GLY A 66 5.41 3.97 -4.18
C GLY A 66 6.59 3.20 -3.59
N PHE A 67 7.69 3.15 -4.34
CA PHE A 67 8.94 2.60 -3.85
C PHE A 67 9.66 3.58 -2.91
N ASN A 68 10.30 3.04 -1.87
CA ASN A 68 11.13 3.80 -0.93
C ASN A 68 12.42 3.02 -0.68
N GLU A 69 13.56 3.64 -1.00
CA GLU A 69 14.89 3.03 -0.92
C GLU A 69 15.31 2.72 0.51
N ASP A 70 15.01 3.59 1.47
CA ASP A 70 15.36 3.40 2.88
C ASP A 70 14.60 2.21 3.48
N LEU A 71 13.31 2.08 3.16
CA LEU A 71 12.50 0.92 3.56
C LEU A 71 13.03 -0.37 2.96
N ALA A 72 13.42 -0.35 1.68
CA ALA A 72 13.99 -1.52 1.02
C ALA A 72 15.33 -1.93 1.65
N LYS A 73 16.16 -0.95 2.03
CA LYS A 73 17.42 -1.21 2.73
C LYS A 73 17.19 -1.83 4.10
N LEU A 74 16.24 -1.32 4.88
CA LEU A 74 15.88 -1.89 6.19
C LEU A 74 15.34 -3.31 6.06
N ALA A 75 14.47 -3.56 5.07
CA ALA A 75 13.93 -4.90 4.81
C ALA A 75 15.04 -5.89 4.41
N LYS A 76 15.99 -5.46 3.56
CA LYS A 76 17.14 -6.28 3.16
C LYS A 76 18.05 -6.61 4.35
N ASP A 77 18.44 -5.62 5.14
CA ASP A 77 19.28 -5.81 6.34
C ASP A 77 18.64 -6.80 7.32
N TRP A 78 17.31 -6.71 7.50
CA TRP A 78 16.61 -7.66 8.36
C TRP A 78 16.56 -9.07 7.78
N ALA A 79 16.28 -9.22 6.48
CA ALA A 79 16.29 -10.51 5.81
C ALA A 79 17.67 -11.19 5.90
N GLU A 80 18.76 -10.43 5.75
CA GLU A 80 20.13 -10.95 5.90
C GLU A 80 20.39 -11.46 7.32
N LYS A 81 19.91 -10.76 8.36
CA LYS A 81 19.99 -11.21 9.76
C LYS A 81 19.18 -12.48 10.02
N LEU A 82 17.99 -12.58 9.43
CA LEU A 82 17.12 -13.76 9.57
C LEU A 82 17.76 -15.01 8.91
N ILE A 83 18.39 -14.85 7.75
CA ILE A 83 19.10 -15.95 7.07
C ILE A 83 20.24 -16.49 7.94
N GLN A 84 21.03 -15.61 8.56
CA GLN A 84 22.13 -16.03 9.45
C GLN A 84 21.64 -16.82 10.67
N ARG A 85 20.44 -16.52 11.14
CA ARG A 85 19.83 -17.16 12.33
C ARG A 85 18.93 -18.34 11.97
N ASN A 86 18.67 -18.57 10.68
CA ASN A 86 17.64 -19.49 10.19
C ASN A 86 16.28 -19.29 10.89
N ALA A 87 15.86 -18.02 10.98
CA ALA A 87 14.67 -17.61 11.72
C ALA A 87 13.66 -16.88 10.82
N PHE A 88 12.40 -16.82 11.27
CA PHE A 88 11.35 -16.02 10.66
C PHE A 88 10.63 -15.25 11.76
N GLU A 89 11.05 -14.02 12.00
CA GLU A 89 10.58 -13.18 13.10
C GLU A 89 10.54 -11.69 12.69
N HIS A 90 9.72 -10.93 13.39
CA HIS A 90 9.62 -9.48 13.23
C HIS A 90 10.87 -8.76 13.71
N ARG A 91 11.18 -7.62 13.09
CA ARG A 91 12.27 -6.77 13.55
C ARG A 91 11.88 -6.09 14.88
N PRO A 92 12.73 -6.17 15.93
CA PRO A 92 12.46 -5.44 17.17
C PRO A 92 12.54 -3.93 16.92
N ASP A 93 11.73 -3.17 17.66
CA ASP A 93 11.68 -1.70 17.62
C ASP A 93 11.53 -1.11 16.20
N ASN A 94 10.64 -1.68 15.39
CA ASN A 94 10.35 -1.19 14.04
C ASN A 94 9.33 -0.04 14.06
N ALA A 95 9.65 1.05 13.34
CA ALA A 95 8.77 2.20 13.14
C ALA A 95 7.81 2.01 11.95
N TYR A 96 7.98 0.94 11.18
CA TYR A 96 7.19 0.59 10.00
C TYR A 96 6.42 -0.72 10.23
N GLY A 97 5.39 -0.97 9.43
CA GLY A 97 4.66 -2.25 9.43
C GLY A 97 5.41 -3.36 8.69
N GLU A 98 5.11 -4.62 9.01
CA GLU A 98 5.70 -5.84 8.44
C GLU A 98 4.62 -6.88 8.10
#